data_AF-A0A8T1XC14-F1
#
_entry.id   AF-A0A8T1XC14-F1
#
_cell.length_a   1.000
_cell.length_b   1.000
_cell.length_c   1.000
_cell.angle_alpha   90.00
_cell.angle_beta   90.00
_cell.angle_gamma   90.00
#
_symmetry.space_group_name_H-M   'P 1'
#
loop_
_entity.id
_entity.type
_entity.pdbx_description
1 polymer ?
#
loop_
_entity_poly.entity_id
_entity_poly.type
_entity_poly.pdbx_seq_one_letter_code
_entity_poly.pdbx_strand_id
1 'polypeptide(L)'
;MAGGKMRKEKPKASNRAPSNHYQGGISFHKSKGQHILKNPLLVDSIVQKAGIKSTDVILEIGPGTGNLTKKLLEAGKEVIAVELDSRM
;
A
#
# COMPACT_ATOMS: atom_id res chain seq x y z
N MET A 1 -32.34 -55.05 12.21
CA MET A 1 -32.98 -53.73 12.43
C MET A 1 -32.81 -53.42 13.92
N ALA A 2 -32.18 -52.36 14.43
CA ALA A 2 -31.89 -50.99 13.99
C ALA A 2 -30.41 -50.65 14.33
N GLY A 3 -29.63 -49.84 13.59
CA GLY A 3 -29.83 -48.42 13.30
C GLY A 3 -29.72 -47.61 14.60
N GLY A 4 -28.57 -47.18 15.12
CA GLY A 4 -27.59 -46.27 14.52
C GLY A 4 -27.79 -44.85 15.08
N LYS A 5 -26.78 -44.27 15.76
CA LYS A 5 -26.41 -42.83 15.80
C LYS A 5 -25.22 -42.60 16.74
N MET A 6 -24.00 -42.84 16.24
CA MET A 6 -22.80 -42.22 16.82
C MET A 6 -22.84 -40.72 16.51
N ARG A 7 -22.84 -39.88 17.55
CA ARG A 7 -22.63 -38.43 17.39
C ARG A 7 -21.15 -38.21 17.07
N LYS A 8 -20.83 -37.88 15.83
CA LYS A 8 -19.52 -37.32 15.45
C LYS A 8 -19.54 -35.83 15.77
N GLU A 9 -18.83 -35.41 16.80
CA GLU A 9 -18.46 -34.00 16.96
C GLU A 9 -17.48 -33.63 15.84
N LYS A 10 -17.86 -32.68 15.01
CA LYS A 10 -16.96 -32.10 14.00
C LYS A 10 -15.92 -31.25 14.73
N PRO A 11 -14.61 -31.39 14.46
CA PRO A 11 -13.64 -30.45 14.99
C PRO A 11 -13.99 -29.07 14.43
N LYS A 12 -14.09 -28.07 15.32
CA LYS A 12 -14.29 -26.68 14.93
C LYS A 12 -13.21 -26.33 13.91
N ALA A 13 -13.63 -25.88 12.73
CA ALA A 13 -12.73 -25.36 11.71
C ALA A 13 -11.83 -24.33 12.39
N SER A 14 -10.53 -24.63 12.43
CA SER A 14 -9.55 -23.63 12.85
C SER A 14 -9.74 -22.43 11.93
N ASN A 15 -9.87 -21.24 12.51
CA ASN A 15 -9.74 -19.98 11.79
C ASN A 15 -8.35 -19.99 11.16
N ARG A 16 -8.23 -20.55 9.94
CA ARG A 16 -7.09 -20.32 9.10
C ARG A 16 -7.19 -18.87 8.67
N ALA A 17 -6.47 -18.02 9.41
CA ALA A 17 -6.14 -16.70 8.92
C ALA A 17 -5.66 -16.85 7.47
N PRO A 18 -6.11 -15.99 6.54
CA PRO A 18 -5.63 -16.06 5.17
C PRO A 18 -4.11 -15.97 5.22
N SER A 19 -3.44 -16.99 4.69
CA SER A 19 -1.99 -17.01 4.54
C SER A 19 -1.64 -15.92 3.55
N ASN A 20 -1.41 -14.70 4.05
CA ASN A 20 -0.83 -13.63 3.28
C ASN A 20 0.59 -14.06 2.89
N HIS A 21 0.75 -14.51 1.65
CA HIS A 21 2.03 -14.70 0.98
C HIS A 21 2.68 -13.34 0.67
N TYR A 22 2.95 -12.55 1.71
CA TYR A 22 3.85 -11.42 1.65
C TYR A 22 4.87 -11.59 2.78
N GLN A 23 5.83 -12.50 2.57
CA GLN A 23 7.06 -12.47 3.35
C GLN A 23 7.71 -11.09 3.11
N GLY A 24 7.55 -10.16 4.05
CA GLY A 24 8.26 -8.87 4.09
C GLY A 24 7.55 -7.63 3.52
N GLY A 25 6.24 -7.68 3.21
CA GLY A 25 5.52 -6.52 2.65
C GLY A 25 4.76 -5.69 3.69
N ILE A 26 4.86 -4.36 3.61
CA ILE A 26 4.00 -3.45 4.40
C ILE A 26 2.53 -3.70 4.01
N SER A 27 1.67 -3.88 5.02
CA SER A 27 0.23 -4.08 4.80
C SER A 27 -0.47 -2.74 4.57
N PHE A 28 -1.14 -2.62 3.41
CA PHE A 28 -1.91 -1.43 3.02
C PHE A 28 -3.33 -1.53 3.54
N HIS A 29 -3.78 -0.47 4.21
CA HIS A 29 -5.12 -0.39 4.77
C HIS A 29 -6.01 0.47 3.89
N LYS A 30 -6.89 -0.17 3.11
CA LYS A 30 -7.90 0.55 2.30
C LYS A 30 -8.81 1.45 3.13
N SER A 31 -9.09 1.07 4.38
CA SER A 31 -9.86 1.89 5.33
C SER A 31 -9.17 3.21 5.68
N LYS A 32 -7.84 3.29 5.55
CA LYS A 32 -7.05 4.51 5.70
C LYS A 32 -6.84 5.26 4.38
N GLY A 33 -7.51 4.85 3.30
CA GLY A 33 -7.37 5.47 1.98
C GLY A 33 -6.06 5.14 1.26
N GLN A 34 -5.31 4.11 1.68
CA GLN A 34 -4.04 3.75 1.03
C GLN A 34 -4.28 3.04 -0.31
N HIS A 35 -4.06 3.76 -1.41
CA HIS A 35 -4.06 3.24 -2.78
C HIS A 35 -2.67 3.36 -3.39
N ILE A 36 -2.11 2.24 -3.87
CA ILE A 36 -0.74 2.22 -4.38
C ILE A 36 -0.71 2.69 -5.84
N LEU A 37 0.08 3.73 -6.11
CA LEU A 37 0.39 4.17 -7.46
C LEU A 37 1.47 3.26 -8.08
N LYS A 38 1.06 2.24 -8.83
CA LYS A 38 1.97 1.21 -9.39
C LYS A 38 2.42 1.44 -10.83
N ASN A 39 1.68 2.24 -11.61
CA ASN A 39 1.97 2.42 -13.02
C ASN A 39 3.00 3.55 -13.20
N PRO A 40 4.24 3.25 -13.64
CA PRO A 40 5.28 4.26 -13.80
C PRO A 40 4.90 5.32 -14.83
N LEU A 41 4.16 4.98 -15.88
CA LEU A 41 3.73 5.95 -16.89
C LEU A 41 2.77 7.00 -16.33
N LEU A 42 1.94 6.61 -15.34
CA LEU A 42 1.09 7.58 -14.63
C LEU A 42 1.93 8.48 -13.72
N VAL A 43 2.93 7.93 -13.04
CA VAL A 43 3.85 8.74 -12.21
C VAL A 43 4.55 9.78 -13.06
N ASP A 44 5.15 9.37 -14.18
CA ASP A 44 5.85 10.28 -15.08
C ASP A 44 4.88 11.34 -15.65
N SER A 45 3.65 10.94 -16.01
CA SER A 45 2.63 11.89 -16.48
C SER A 45 2.22 12.91 -15.41
N ILE A 46 2.12 12.50 -14.15
CA ILE A 46 1.84 13.41 -13.02
C ILE A 46 2.95 14.45 -12.91
N VAL A 47 4.21 14.02 -12.88
CA VAL A 47 5.37 14.92 -12.74
C VAL A 47 5.47 15.89 -13.92
N GLN A 48 5.27 15.40 -15.15
CA GLN A 48 5.27 16.25 -16.36
C GLN A 48 4.16 17.30 -16.32
N LYS A 49 2.95 16.92 -15.90
CA LYS A 49 1.80 17.84 -15.82
C LYS A 49 1.88 18.80 -14.64
N ALA A 50 2.62 18.45 -13.59
CA ALA A 50 2.83 19.31 -12.43
C ALA A 50 3.65 20.57 -12.74
N GLY A 51 4.38 20.60 -13.87
CA GLY A 51 5.10 21.80 -14.32
C GLY A 51 6.22 22.21 -13.37
N ILE A 52 6.82 21.25 -12.67
CA ILE A 52 7.86 21.45 -11.67
C ILE A 52 9.12 22.03 -12.33
N LYS A 53 9.69 23.04 -11.70
CA LYS A 53 11.00 23.62 -12.05
C LYS A 53 12.07 23.08 -11.10
N SER A 54 13.31 23.05 -11.56
CA SER A 54 14.46 22.61 -10.78
C SER A 54 14.76 23.49 -9.55
N THR A 55 14.14 24.66 -9.43
CA THR A 55 14.24 25.57 -8.28
C THR A 55 13.17 25.33 -7.22
N ASP A 56 12.14 24.53 -7.53
CA ASP A 56 10.96 24.42 -6.69
C ASP A 56 11.22 23.53 -5.47
N VAL A 57 10.62 23.91 -4.35
CA VAL A 57 10.49 23.08 -3.15
C VAL A 57 9.09 22.48 -3.14
N ILE A 58 9.01 21.15 -3.07
CA ILE A 58 7.77 20.39 -3.28
C ILE A 58 7.30 19.85 -1.93
N LEU A 59 6.02 20.04 -1.61
CA LEU A 59 5.36 19.37 -0.47
C LEU A 59 4.58 18.16 -0.99
N GLU A 60 4.93 16.97 -0.52
CA GLU A 60 4.20 15.73 -0.81
C GLU A 60 3.43 15.27 0.43
N ILE A 61 2.13 15.05 0.28
CA ILE A 61 1.26 14.53 1.34
C ILE A 61 0.95 13.06 1.04
N GLY A 62 1.31 12.17 1.95
CA GLY A 62 1.12 10.72 1.79
C GLY A 62 2.07 10.12 0.74
N PRO A 63 3.40 10.20 0.94
CA PRO A 63 4.39 9.62 0.02
C PRO A 63 4.23 8.09 -0.12
N GLY A 64 3.69 7.41 0.90
CA GLY A 64 3.44 5.98 0.88
C GLY A 64 4.69 5.18 0.51
N THR A 65 4.67 4.45 -0.60
CA THR A 65 5.84 3.65 -1.04
C THR A 65 6.94 4.46 -1.73
N GLY A 66 6.78 5.77 -1.89
CA GLY A 66 7.78 6.67 -2.47
C GLY A 66 7.89 6.65 -4.00
N ASN A 67 6.94 6.00 -4.70
CA ASN A 67 6.99 5.90 -6.16
C ASN A 67 6.93 7.26 -6.85
N LEU A 68 6.12 8.19 -6.32
CA LEU A 68 6.05 9.57 -6.81
C LEU A 68 7.20 10.42 -6.26
N THR A 69 7.48 10.32 -4.95
CA THR A 69 8.61 10.99 -4.27
C THR A 69 9.91 10.90 -5.05
N LYS A 70 10.26 9.70 -5.53
CA LYS A 70 11.49 9.49 -6.31
C LYS A 70 11.55 10.37 -7.56
N LYS A 71 10.44 10.46 -8.29
CA LYS A 71 10.35 11.27 -9.51
C LYS A 71 10.29 12.77 -9.23
N LEU A 72 9.67 13.16 -8.11
CA LEU A 72 9.68 14.55 -7.65
C LEU A 72 11.09 15.02 -7.28
N LEU A 73 11.88 14.16 -6.62
CA LEU A 73 13.28 14.45 -6.28
C LEU A 73 14.18 14.58 -7.52
N GLU A 74 13.87 13.86 -8.60
CA GLU A 74 14.59 14.01 -9.89
C GLU A 74 14.26 15.35 -10.59
N ALA A 75 13.10 15.95 -10.31
CA ALA A 75 12.58 17.12 -11.02
C ALA A 75 12.76 18.45 -10.27
N GLY A 76 12.61 18.45 -8.94
CA GLY A 76 12.66 19.64 -8.10
C GLY A 76 13.98 19.81 -7.33
N LYS A 77 14.09 20.92 -6.60
CA LYS A 77 15.25 21.19 -5.73
C LYS A 77 15.22 20.34 -4.46
N GLU A 78 14.03 20.25 -3.87
CA GLU A 78 13.81 19.62 -2.57
C GLU A 78 12.38 19.09 -2.48
N VAL A 79 12.18 17.96 -1.80
CA VAL A 79 10.87 17.39 -1.51
C VAL A 79 10.72 17.23 0.00
N ILE A 80 9.71 17.88 0.56
CA ILE A 80 9.27 17.74 1.94
C ILE A 80 8.08 16.78 1.92
N ALA A 81 8.26 15.58 2.47
CA ALA A 81 7.21 14.58 2.51
C ALA A 81 6.59 14.49 3.91
N VAL A 82 5.25 14.46 3.97
CA VAL A 82 4.49 14.31 5.23
C VAL A 82 3.68 13.02 5.15
N GLU A 83 4.01 12.07 6.03
CA GLU A 83 3.33 10.78 6.16
C GLU A 83 2.73 10.64 7.55
N LEU A 84 1.49 10.15 7.62
CA LEU A 84 0.78 9.90 8.86
C LEU A 84 1.05 8.48 9.39
N ASP A 85 1.26 7.52 8.48
CA ASP A 85 1.52 6.13 8.83
C ASP A 85 2.99 5.90 9.13
N SER A 86 3.35 5.82 10.41
CA SER A 86 4.74 5.61 10.88
C SER A 86 5.42 4.32 10.39
N ARG A 87 4.69 3.44 9.70
CA ARG A 87 5.21 2.20 9.11
C ARG A 87 5.80 2.43 7.71
N MET A 88 5.53 3.59 7.11
CA MET A 88 5.91 3.96 5.74
C MET A 88 6.88 5.14 5.76
#